data_AF-A0A6J4WZU3-F1
#
_entry.id   AF-A0A6J4WZU3-F1
#
_cell.length_a   1.000
_cell.length_b   1.000
_cell.length_c   1.000
_cell.angle_alpha   90.00
_cell.angle_beta   90.00
_cell.angle_gamma   90.00
#
_symmetry.space_group_name_H-M   'P 1'
#
loop_
_entity.id
_entity.type
_entity.pdbx_description
1 polymer ?
#
loop_
_entity_poly.entity_id
_entity_poly.type
_entity_poly.pdbx_seq_one_letter_code
_entity_poly.pdbx_strand_id
1 'polypeptide(L)' 'MNYPTPNEAALPHIDKKALSNPVIYPTLEMMENIEFLTDLGKDNSLYDEIWTRIKSH' A
#
# COMPACT_ATOMS: atom_id res chain seq x y z
N MET A 1 14.28 -1.86 -7.91
CA MET A 1 13.55 -1.68 -6.64
C MET A 1 12.20 -1.08 -7.00
N ASN A 2 11.11 -1.84 -6.86
CA ASN A 2 9.78 -1.44 -7.33
C ASN A 2 8.81 -1.15 -6.18
N TYR A 3 9.30 -1.16 -4.94
CA TYR A 3 8.51 -0.92 -3.74
C TYR A 3 9.14 0.18 -2.90
N PRO A 4 8.33 1.06 -2.26
CA PRO A 4 8.83 2.07 -1.34
C PRO A 4 9.42 1.42 -0.09
N THR A 5 10.47 2.05 0.45
CA THR A 5 11.04 1.66 1.75
C THR A 5 10.40 2.49 2.88
N PRO A 6 10.04 1.88 4.02
CA PRO A 6 9.73 2.64 5.23
C PRO A 6 10.98 3.08 6.00
N ASN A 7 12.17 2.55 5.66
CA ASN A 7 13.44 2.92 6.30
C ASN A 7 14.01 4.20 5.69
N GLU A 8 13.97 5.29 6.46
CA GLU A 8 14.50 6.60 6.06
C GLU A 8 16.01 6.57 5.76
N ALA A 9 16.80 5.83 6.55
CA ALA A 9 18.25 5.75 6.38
C ALA A 9 18.66 5.08 5.06
N ALA A 10 17.75 4.35 4.42
CA ALA A 10 18.00 3.73 3.12
C ALA A 10 17.82 4.71 1.93
N LEU A 11 17.09 5.81 2.11
CA LEU A 11 16.75 6.75 1.02
C LEU A 11 17.96 7.28 0.23
N PRO A 12 19.10 7.64 0.85
CA PRO A 12 20.28 8.12 0.11
C PRO A 12 20.92 7.06 -0.80
N HIS A 13 20.61 5.78 -0.57
CA HIS A 13 21.17 4.64 -1.31
C HIS A 13 20.27 4.16 -2.46
N ILE A 14 19.09 4.77 -2.63
CA ILE A 14 18.13 4.40 -3.68
C ILE A 14 18.42 5.21 -4.95
N ASP A 15 18.21 4.59 -6.11
CA ASP A 15 18.28 5.27 -7.41
C ASP A 15 17.32 6.48 -7.42
N LYS A 16 17.84 7.66 -7.77
CA LYS A 16 17.05 8.90 -7.88
C LYS A 16 15.85 8.74 -8.82
N LYS A 17 15.97 7.93 -9.89
CA LYS A 17 14.86 7.64 -10.81
C LYS A 17 13.70 6.90 -10.11
N ALA A 18 14.02 6.04 -9.14
CA ALA A 18 13.01 5.35 -8.36
C ALA A 18 12.36 6.29 -7.33
N LEU A 19 13.15 7.15 -6.68
CA LEU A 19 12.65 8.16 -5.73
C LEU A 19 11.71 9.17 -6.40
N SER A 20 11.92 9.50 -7.67
CA SER A 20 11.05 10.42 -8.41
C SER A 20 9.81 9.76 -9.04
N ASN A 21 9.63 8.45 -8.90
CA ASN A 21 8.50 7.76 -9.52
C ASN A 21 7.26 7.83 -8.59
N PRO A 22 6.19 8.55 -8.97
CA PRO A 22 5.00 8.72 -8.12
C PRO A 22 4.21 7.44 -7.91
N VAL A 23 4.41 6.41 -8.73
CA VAL A 23 3.82 5.07 -8.53
C VAL A 23 4.48 4.35 -7.34
N ILE A 24 5.75 4.66 -7.05
CA ILE A 24 6.51 4.08 -5.94
C ILE A 24 6.44 5.00 -4.71
N TYR A 25 6.65 6.30 -4.91
CA TYR A 25 6.60 7.34 -3.88
C TYR A 25 5.54 8.38 -4.24
N PRO A 26 4.27 8.18 -3.84
CA PRO A 26 3.18 9.10 -4.14
C PRO A 26 3.46 10.52 -3.63
N THR A 27 2.88 11.52 -4.31
CA THR A 27 2.89 12.89 -3.81
C THR A 27 1.96 13.04 -2.61
N LEU A 28 2.11 14.12 -1.83
CA LEU A 28 1.22 14.38 -0.70
C LEU A 28 -0.25 14.51 -1.13
N GLU A 29 -0.53 15.15 -2.26
CA GLU A 29 -1.89 15.25 -2.83
C GLU A 29 -2.47 13.87 -3.21
N MET A 30 -1.64 12.95 -3.70
CA MET A 30 -2.08 11.58 -3.96
C MET A 30 -2.38 10.84 -2.65
N MET A 31 -1.58 11.06 -1.62
CA MET A 31 -1.76 10.43 -0.30
C MET A 31 -3.08 10.85 0.38
N GLU A 32 -3.60 12.04 0.10
CA GLU A 32 -4.90 12.50 0.63
C GLU A 32 -6.09 11.66 0.15
N ASN A 33 -5.93 10.97 -0.97
CA ASN A 33 -7.00 10.17 -1.60
C ASN A 33 -6.79 8.65 -1.46
N ILE A 34 -5.80 8.22 -0.67
CA ILE A 34 -5.50 6.80 -0.45
C ILE A 34 -5.83 6.44 1.00
N GLU A 35 -6.45 5.28 1.20
CA GLU A 35 -6.80 4.77 2.52
C GLU A 35 -5.86 3.65 2.94
N PHE A 36 -5.42 3.69 4.19
CA PHE A 36 -4.80 2.54 4.83
C PHE A 36 -5.87 1.59 5.33
N LEU A 37 -5.73 0.31 5.01
CA LEU A 37 -6.56 -0.73 5.62
C LEU A 37 -6.24 -0.81 7.11
N THR A 38 -7.28 -0.75 7.93
CA THR A 38 -7.20 -0.91 9.37
C THR A 38 -7.78 -2.26 9.77
N ASP A 39 -7.38 -2.76 10.93
CA ASP A 39 -7.93 -4.00 11.47
C ASP A 39 -9.37 -3.78 11.95
N LEU A 40 -10.31 -4.58 11.43
CA LEU A 40 -11.73 -4.54 11.82
C LEU A 40 -12.05 -5.52 12.97
N GLY A 41 -11.07 -6.29 13.45
CA GLY A 41 -11.24 -7.24 14.53
C GLY A 41 -12.19 -8.38 14.16
N LYS A 42 -13.31 -8.50 14.89
CA LYS A 42 -14.28 -9.58 14.69
C LYS A 42 -14.94 -9.56 13.32
N ASP A 43 -15.05 -8.38 12.71
CA ASP A 43 -15.75 -8.22 11.44
C ASP A 43 -14.88 -8.65 10.23
N ASN A 44 -13.56 -8.88 10.42
CA ASN A 44 -12.69 -9.40 9.36
C ASN A 44 -13.22 -10.69 8.74
N SER A 45 -13.82 -11.59 9.55
CA SER A 45 -14.34 -12.86 9.06
C SER A 45 -15.49 -12.70 8.06
N LEU A 46 -16.27 -11.62 8.17
CA LEU A 46 -17.35 -11.32 7.24
C LEU A 46 -16.79 -10.98 5.85
N TYR A 47 -15.75 -10.15 5.80
CA TYR A 47 -15.08 -9.78 4.55
C TYR A 47 -14.41 -11.01 3.88
N ASP A 48 -13.76 -11.86 4.67
CA ASP A 48 -13.15 -13.10 4.18
C ASP A 48 -14.17 -14.08 3.58
N GLU A 49 -15.32 -14.24 4.24
CA GLU A 49 -16.40 -15.12 3.77
C GLU A 49 -16.97 -14.61 2.44
N ILE A 50 -17.29 -13.32 2.36
CA ILE A 50 -17.81 -12.69 1.13
C ILE A 50 -16.79 -12.86 0.00
N TRP A 51 -15.51 -12.61 0.25
CA TRP A 51 -14.45 -12.75 -0.75
C TRP A 51 -14.28 -14.21 -1.23
N THR A 52 -14.40 -15.18 -0.34
CA THR A 52 -14.34 -16.60 -0.68
C THR A 52 -15.48 -16.99 -1.62
N ARG A 53 -16.70 -16.50 -1.35
CA ARG A 53 -17.86 -16.74 -2.22
C ARG A 53 -17.65 -16.14 -3.61
N ILE A 54 -17.14 -14.90 -3.69
CA ILE A 54 -16.86 -14.20 -4.96
C ILE A 54 -15.86 -14.99 -5.83
N LYS A 55 -14.77 -15.50 -5.24
CA LYS A 55 -13.71 -16.22 -5.97
C LYS A 55 -14.06 -17.66 -6.37
N SER A 56 -15.12 -18.23 -5.82
CA SER A 56 -15.49 -19.63 -6.05
C SER A 56 -16.52 -19.80 -7.18
N HIS A 57 -16.82 -18.72 -7.91
CA HIS A 57 -17.63 -18.68 -9.13
C HIS A 57 -16.74 -18.26 -10.31
#